data_AF-N9JKT3-F1
#
_entry.id   AF-N9JKT3-F1
#
_cell.length_a   1.000
_cell.length_b   1.000
_cell.length_c   1.000
_cell.angle_alpha   90.00
_cell.angle_beta   90.00
_cell.angle_gamma   90.00
#
_symmetry.space_group_name_H-M   'P 1'
#
loop_
_entity.id
_entity.type
_entity.pdbx_description
1 polymer ?
#
loop_
_entity_poly.entity_id
_entity_poly.type
_entity_poly.pdbx_seq_one_letter_code
_entity_poly.pdbx_strand_id
1 'polypeptide(L)'
;MNNLITAAEAFAALQKGKTVLCRPAGDMLDFSDLDQFPASVFGKPGFEFCIKIETIELAGITFTKPLTIDEYEEGQDVFVITTYSPSIYVVNFKTTALIDSINSGFVQRDAENAKLQLKALSKALGFEVSDDLSVIRLGEEPKKQRGKKSKAETPAKVIPSEVFPTNNKSTIVITEQTNVTASEDLLTPVSNELESDPEYQKTLDTLLQRVKESKTPAEVNAVYRYTRTWSDKQMEPLLKATHKRLTELADEKPVESEPPSLMVQIQTAPDLTTLDALEIDVAARDPQIQSRLMDFVKKRRFELENAASNEPDYLLEEPF
;
A
#
# COMPACT_ATOMS: atom_id res chain seq x y z
N MET A 1 -6.80 -27.07 -13.20
CA MET A 1 -7.32 -27.61 -11.93
C MET A 1 -8.83 -27.74 -12.06
N ASN A 2 -9.37 -28.96 -12.14
CA ASN A 2 -10.82 -29.14 -12.24
C ASN A 2 -11.40 -29.15 -10.83
N ASN A 3 -11.83 -27.99 -10.35
CA ASN A 3 -12.67 -27.90 -9.16
C ASN A 3 -14.04 -28.49 -9.52
N LEU A 4 -14.17 -29.79 -9.28
CA LEU A 4 -15.43 -30.51 -9.41
C LEU A 4 -16.40 -29.99 -8.36
N ILE A 5 -17.61 -29.67 -8.79
CA ILE A 5 -18.70 -29.21 -7.92
C ILE A 5 -19.84 -30.22 -7.94
N THR A 6 -20.63 -30.20 -6.88
CA THR A 6 -21.86 -31.01 -6.79
C THR A 6 -22.93 -30.49 -7.75
N ALA A 7 -23.92 -31.33 -8.08
CA ALA A 7 -25.07 -30.91 -8.89
C ALA A 7 -25.83 -29.73 -8.26
N ALA A 8 -25.90 -29.66 -6.93
CA ALA A 8 -26.54 -28.57 -6.22
C ALA A 8 -25.77 -27.25 -6.37
N GLU A 9 -24.44 -27.28 -6.21
CA GLU A 9 -23.57 -26.11 -6.42
C GLU A 9 -23.55 -25.67 -7.89
N ALA A 10 -23.58 -26.62 -8.81
CA ALA A 10 -23.69 -26.35 -10.25
C ALA A 10 -24.99 -25.60 -10.58
N PHE A 11 -26.11 -26.05 -10.01
CA PHE A 11 -27.38 -25.35 -10.18
C PHE A 11 -27.38 -23.96 -9.54
N ALA A 12 -26.79 -23.81 -8.35
CA ALA A 12 -26.63 -22.51 -7.70
C ALA A 12 -25.72 -21.57 -8.51
N ALA A 13 -24.66 -22.09 -9.14
CA ALA A 13 -23.78 -21.32 -10.01
C ALA A 13 -24.51 -20.81 -11.26
N LEU A 14 -25.38 -21.63 -11.87
CA LEU A 14 -26.25 -21.21 -12.97
C LEU A 14 -27.23 -20.10 -12.54
N GLN A 15 -27.82 -20.20 -11.35
CA GLN A 15 -28.69 -19.15 -10.81
C GLN A 15 -27.95 -17.82 -10.61
N LYS A 16 -26.65 -17.87 -10.29
CA LYS A 16 -25.77 -16.70 -10.19
C LYS A 16 -25.24 -16.22 -11.56
N GLY A 17 -25.74 -16.78 -12.68
CA GLY A 17 -25.32 -16.41 -14.03
C GLY A 17 -23.95 -16.93 -14.45
N LYS A 18 -23.36 -17.87 -13.71
CA LYS A 18 -22.08 -18.49 -14.09
C LYS A 18 -22.29 -19.61 -15.11
N THR A 19 -21.30 -19.79 -15.98
CA THR A 19 -21.32 -20.89 -16.96
C THR A 19 -20.83 -22.18 -16.31
N VAL A 20 -21.63 -23.24 -16.40
CA VAL A 20 -21.30 -24.57 -15.85
C VAL A 20 -21.09 -25.54 -17.00
N LEU A 21 -20.02 -26.34 -16.89
CA LEU A 21 -19.75 -27.45 -17.81
C LEU A 21 -20.06 -28.78 -17.14
N CYS A 22 -20.35 -29.78 -17.96
CA CYS A 22 -20.70 -31.12 -17.53
C CYS A 22 -19.89 -32.17 -18.31
N ARG A 23 -19.58 -33.28 -17.66
CA ARG A 23 -19.11 -34.50 -18.33
C ARG A 23 -19.63 -35.76 -17.63
N PRO A 24 -19.71 -36.91 -18.32
CA PRO A 24 -19.94 -38.20 -17.67
C PRO A 24 -18.79 -38.54 -16.71
N ALA A 25 -19.12 -39.08 -15.54
CA ALA A 25 -18.14 -39.42 -14.51
C ALA A 25 -17.24 -40.58 -14.97
N GLY A 26 -15.94 -40.46 -14.71
CA GLY A 26 -14.94 -41.45 -15.14
C GLY A 26 -14.62 -41.42 -16.64
N ASP A 27 -15.18 -40.48 -17.39
CA ASP A 27 -14.80 -40.25 -18.78
C ASP A 27 -13.50 -39.43 -18.84
N MET A 28 -12.61 -39.80 -19.75
CA MET A 28 -11.36 -39.05 -20.03
C MET A 28 -11.61 -37.83 -20.90
N LEU A 29 -12.85 -37.64 -21.37
CA LEU A 29 -13.25 -36.50 -22.18
C LEU A 29 -13.25 -35.18 -21.39
N ASP A 30 -13.05 -34.11 -22.16
CA ASP A 30 -13.11 -32.74 -21.67
C ASP A 30 -14.55 -32.34 -21.31
N PHE A 31 -14.64 -31.38 -20.40
CA PHE A 31 -15.89 -30.76 -19.99
C PHE A 31 -16.58 -30.07 -21.17
N SER A 32 -17.85 -30.42 -21.40
CA SER A 32 -18.66 -29.87 -22.48
C SER A 32 -19.75 -28.93 -21.93
N ASP A 33 -20.24 -28.02 -22.78
CA ASP A 33 -21.31 -27.10 -22.40
C ASP A 33 -22.58 -27.89 -22.02
N LEU A 34 -23.34 -27.35 -21.08
CA LEU A 34 -24.50 -28.03 -20.48
C LEU A 34 -25.64 -28.25 -21.49
N ASP A 35 -25.68 -27.48 -22.58
CA ASP A 35 -26.67 -27.60 -23.66
C ASP A 35 -26.57 -28.93 -24.43
N GLN A 36 -25.41 -29.61 -24.37
CA GLN A 36 -25.20 -30.94 -24.94
C GLN A 36 -25.83 -32.05 -24.09
N PHE A 37 -26.31 -31.75 -22.89
CA PHE A 37 -26.82 -32.73 -21.95
C PHE A 37 -28.31 -32.50 -21.61
N PRO A 38 -29.07 -33.57 -21.31
CA PRO A 38 -30.45 -33.42 -20.87
C PRO A 38 -30.51 -32.82 -19.47
N ALA A 39 -31.50 -31.95 -19.19
CA ALA A 39 -31.69 -31.32 -17.87
C ALA A 39 -31.73 -32.30 -16.67
N SER A 40 -32.00 -33.58 -16.92
CA SER A 40 -31.94 -34.65 -15.91
C SER A 40 -30.55 -34.90 -15.31
N VAL A 41 -29.47 -34.35 -15.87
CA VAL A 41 -28.09 -34.58 -15.36
C VAL A 41 -27.92 -34.15 -13.91
N PHE A 42 -28.62 -33.11 -13.45
CA PHE A 42 -28.55 -32.66 -12.05
C PHE A 42 -29.15 -33.66 -11.04
N GLY A 43 -30.01 -34.57 -11.50
CA GLY A 43 -30.67 -35.57 -10.66
C GLY A 43 -30.11 -36.98 -10.82
N LYS A 44 -29.15 -37.20 -11.71
CA LYS A 44 -28.59 -38.54 -12.00
C LYS A 44 -27.19 -38.68 -11.40
N PRO A 45 -26.89 -39.82 -10.75
CA PRO A 45 -25.52 -40.14 -10.42
C PRO A 45 -24.70 -40.40 -11.70
N GLY A 46 -23.40 -40.13 -11.67
CA GLY A 46 -22.49 -40.40 -12.79
C GLY A 46 -22.25 -39.20 -13.72
N PHE A 47 -22.48 -37.97 -13.26
CA PHE A 47 -22.05 -36.76 -13.95
C PHE A 47 -21.16 -35.92 -13.03
N GLU A 48 -20.17 -35.28 -13.62
CA GLU A 48 -19.25 -34.36 -12.97
C GLU A 48 -19.48 -32.96 -13.54
N PHE A 49 -19.49 -31.95 -12.67
CA PHE A 49 -19.71 -30.56 -13.03
C PHE A 49 -18.50 -29.71 -12.64
N CYS A 50 -18.24 -28.65 -13.39
CA CYS A 50 -17.28 -27.63 -13.01
C CYS A 50 -17.75 -26.25 -13.49
N ILE A 51 -17.30 -25.19 -12.82
CA ILE A 51 -17.58 -23.80 -13.27
C ILE A 51 -16.56 -23.43 -14.33
N LYS A 52 -17.04 -23.01 -15.50
CA LYS A 52 -16.20 -22.41 -16.55
C LYS A 52 -15.80 -21.01 -16.09
N ILE A 53 -14.50 -20.83 -15.83
CA ILE A 53 -13.96 -19.50 -15.57
C ILE A 53 -13.71 -18.86 -16.94
N GLU A 54 -14.36 -17.72 -17.20
CA GLU A 54 -14.12 -16.94 -18.42
C GLU A 54 -12.64 -16.55 -18.51
N THR A 55 -12.09 -16.54 -19.73
CA THR A 55 -10.73 -16.08 -20.00
C THR A 55 -10.75 -14.75 -20.75
N ILE A 56 -9.68 -13.97 -20.58
CA ILE A 56 -9.45 -12.70 -21.27
C ILE A 56 -8.07 -12.74 -21.93
N GLU A 57 -7.96 -12.10 -23.09
CA GLU A 57 -6.70 -11.92 -23.80
C GLU A 57 -6.24 -10.46 -23.68
N LEU A 58 -4.99 -10.26 -23.26
CA LEU A 58 -4.35 -8.95 -23.18
C LEU A 58 -2.89 -9.06 -23.64
N ALA A 59 -2.47 -8.18 -24.56
CA ALA A 59 -1.11 -8.17 -25.14
C ALA A 59 -0.65 -9.54 -25.71
N GLY A 60 -1.58 -10.33 -26.24
CA GLY A 60 -1.33 -11.68 -26.78
C GLY A 60 -1.10 -12.75 -25.70
N ILE A 61 -1.48 -12.48 -24.45
CA ILE A 61 -1.43 -13.42 -23.33
C ILE A 61 -2.86 -13.66 -22.85
N THR A 62 -3.26 -14.92 -22.77
CA THR A 62 -4.58 -15.33 -22.28
C THR A 62 -4.48 -15.73 -20.81
N PHE A 63 -5.38 -15.23 -19.97
CA PHE A 63 -5.49 -15.61 -18.56
C PHE A 63 -6.95 -15.60 -18.09
N THR A 64 -7.25 -16.20 -16.94
CA THR A 64 -8.62 -16.19 -16.39
C THR A 64 -9.08 -14.80 -16.00
N LYS A 65 -10.37 -14.51 -16.17
CA LYS A 65 -10.99 -13.28 -15.68
C LYS A 65 -10.73 -13.12 -14.17
N PRO A 66 -10.31 -11.93 -13.71
CA PRO A 66 -10.04 -11.68 -12.29
C PRO A 66 -11.19 -12.12 -11.38
N LEU A 67 -10.84 -12.50 -10.15
CA LEU A 67 -11.82 -12.86 -9.13
C LEU A 67 -12.71 -11.66 -8.80
N THR A 68 -14.02 -11.85 -8.74
CA THR A 68 -14.96 -10.81 -8.31
C THR A 68 -15.39 -11.03 -6.86
N ILE A 69 -15.87 -9.98 -6.20
CA ILE A 69 -16.20 -10.02 -4.77
C ILE A 69 -17.33 -11.02 -4.44
N ASP A 70 -18.26 -11.24 -5.37
CA ASP A 70 -19.37 -12.19 -5.21
C ASP A 70 -18.91 -13.66 -5.21
N GLU A 71 -17.67 -13.89 -5.63
CA GLU A 71 -17.05 -15.20 -5.74
C GLU A 71 -15.98 -15.43 -4.68
N TYR A 72 -15.67 -14.40 -3.91
CA TYR A 72 -14.69 -14.48 -2.83
C TYR A 72 -15.34 -15.08 -1.59
N GLU A 73 -14.73 -16.15 -1.08
CA GLU A 73 -15.10 -16.77 0.19
C GLU A 73 -14.06 -16.43 1.27
N GLU A 74 -14.53 -16.07 2.46
CA GLU A 74 -13.64 -15.70 3.57
C GLU A 74 -12.82 -16.92 4.02
N GLY A 75 -11.50 -16.75 4.15
CA GLY A 75 -10.58 -17.84 4.44
C GLY A 75 -9.97 -18.51 3.20
N GLN A 76 -10.44 -18.18 1.99
CA GLN A 76 -9.88 -18.71 0.75
C GLN A 76 -8.53 -18.06 0.42
N ASP A 77 -7.53 -18.88 0.06
CA ASP A 77 -6.27 -18.41 -0.52
C ASP A 77 -6.54 -17.75 -1.88
N VAL A 78 -6.23 -16.45 -1.98
CA VAL A 78 -6.32 -15.66 -3.22
C VAL A 78 -4.98 -14.99 -3.53
N PHE A 79 -4.74 -14.74 -4.81
CA PHE A 79 -3.46 -14.26 -5.33
C PHE A 79 -3.59 -12.80 -5.76
N VAL A 80 -3.08 -11.88 -4.95
CA VAL A 80 -3.09 -10.44 -5.18
C VAL A 80 -1.86 -10.03 -5.98
N ILE A 81 -2.08 -9.29 -7.07
CA ILE A 81 -1.05 -8.85 -7.99
C ILE A 81 -0.59 -7.43 -7.61
N THR A 82 0.71 -7.24 -7.44
CA THR A 82 1.32 -5.92 -7.24
C THR A 82 2.14 -5.50 -8.45
N THR A 83 1.91 -4.26 -8.92
CA THR A 83 2.54 -3.71 -10.13
C THR A 83 3.74 -2.80 -9.84
N TYR A 84 3.80 -2.16 -8.67
CA TYR A 84 4.91 -1.27 -8.28
C TYR A 84 6.22 -2.04 -8.04
N SER A 85 6.12 -3.20 -7.38
CA SER A 85 7.17 -4.20 -7.30
C SER A 85 6.56 -5.49 -7.82
N PRO A 86 6.94 -5.98 -9.01
CA PRO A 86 6.32 -7.16 -9.62
C PRO A 86 6.44 -8.39 -8.72
N SER A 87 5.38 -8.67 -7.98
CA SER A 87 5.26 -9.78 -7.05
C SER A 87 3.79 -10.16 -6.91
N ILE A 88 3.56 -11.37 -6.42
CA ILE A 88 2.22 -11.90 -6.18
C ILE A 88 2.14 -12.27 -4.70
N TYR A 89 1.13 -11.74 -4.01
CA TYR A 89 0.89 -12.03 -2.61
C TYR A 89 -0.25 -13.02 -2.45
N VAL A 90 -0.04 -14.07 -1.66
CA VAL A 90 -1.13 -14.97 -1.25
C VAL A 90 -1.75 -14.41 0.02
N VAL A 91 -3.05 -14.15 -0.03
CA VAL A 91 -3.84 -13.59 1.07
C VAL A 91 -5.01 -14.53 1.34
N ASN A 92 -5.26 -14.85 2.60
CA ASN A 92 -6.36 -15.73 3.01
C ASN A 92 -7.33 -15.07 4.01
N PHE A 93 -7.09 -13.82 4.38
CA PHE A 93 -7.91 -13.08 5.32
C PHE A 93 -8.52 -11.84 4.67
N LYS A 94 -9.77 -11.54 5.04
CA LYS A 94 -10.51 -10.42 4.47
C LYS A 94 -10.02 -9.10 5.07
N THR A 95 -9.61 -8.17 4.21
CA THR A 95 -9.26 -6.79 4.57
C THR A 95 -9.85 -5.80 3.58
N THR A 96 -9.92 -4.52 3.97
CA THR A 96 -10.30 -3.44 3.06
C THR A 96 -9.38 -3.38 1.85
N ALA A 97 -8.07 -3.50 2.05
CA ALA A 97 -7.09 -3.53 0.95
C ALA A 97 -7.29 -4.72 -0.02
N LEU A 98 -7.65 -5.90 0.50
CA LEU A 98 -7.99 -7.04 -0.35
C LEU A 98 -9.25 -6.76 -1.17
N ILE A 99 -10.30 -6.22 -0.55
CA ILE A 99 -11.55 -5.87 -1.24
C ILE A 99 -11.30 -4.85 -2.34
N ASP A 100 -10.49 -3.81 -2.07
CA ASP A 100 -10.13 -2.80 -3.06
C ASP A 100 -9.34 -3.42 -4.23
N SER A 101 -8.46 -4.37 -3.92
CA SER A 101 -7.69 -5.11 -4.93
C SER A 101 -8.59 -5.99 -5.81
N ILE A 102 -9.58 -6.67 -5.21
CA ILE A 102 -10.59 -7.47 -5.92
C ILE A 102 -11.40 -6.56 -6.85
N ASN A 103 -11.93 -5.45 -6.33
CA ASN A 103 -12.74 -4.50 -7.09
C ASN A 103 -11.96 -3.84 -8.23
N SER A 104 -10.65 -3.70 -8.06
CA SER A 104 -9.74 -3.15 -9.09
C SER A 104 -9.28 -4.22 -10.09
N GLY A 105 -9.69 -5.48 -9.94
CA GLY A 105 -9.36 -6.58 -10.85
C GLY A 105 -7.92 -7.10 -10.72
N PHE A 106 -7.25 -6.89 -9.59
CA PHE A 106 -5.87 -7.32 -9.35
C PHE A 106 -5.77 -8.62 -8.53
N VAL A 107 -6.83 -9.42 -8.47
CA VAL A 107 -6.87 -10.66 -7.68
C VAL A 107 -7.25 -11.85 -8.55
N GLN A 108 -6.50 -12.94 -8.39
CA GLN A 108 -6.71 -14.21 -9.10
C GLN A 108 -6.93 -15.36 -8.15
N ARG A 109 -7.51 -16.45 -8.69
CA ARG A 109 -7.80 -17.70 -7.97
C ARG A 109 -6.57 -18.60 -7.84
N ASP A 110 -5.59 -18.42 -8.72
CA ASP A 110 -4.39 -19.24 -8.79
C ASP A 110 -3.15 -18.41 -9.17
N ALA A 111 -1.99 -18.96 -8.83
CA ALA A 111 -0.70 -18.31 -9.05
C ALA A 111 -0.34 -18.19 -10.54
N GLU A 112 -0.73 -19.16 -11.38
CA GLU A 112 -0.35 -19.17 -12.79
C GLU A 112 -1.05 -18.04 -13.55
N ASN A 113 -2.37 -17.91 -13.36
CA ASN A 113 -3.15 -16.81 -13.91
C ASN A 113 -2.74 -15.46 -13.31
N ALA A 114 -2.35 -15.40 -12.04
CA ALA A 114 -1.76 -14.19 -11.46
C ALA A 114 -0.47 -13.76 -12.18
N LYS A 115 0.42 -14.72 -12.48
CA LYS A 115 1.65 -14.47 -13.25
C LYS A 115 1.34 -14.03 -14.69
N LEU A 116 0.42 -14.72 -15.35
CA LEU A 116 0.01 -14.40 -16.72
C LEU A 116 -0.62 -13.01 -16.79
N GLN A 117 -1.50 -12.66 -15.85
CA GLN A 117 -2.12 -11.34 -15.79
C GLN A 117 -1.07 -10.24 -15.55
N LEU A 118 -0.14 -10.43 -14.62
CA LEU A 118 0.93 -9.46 -14.37
C LEU A 118 1.81 -9.28 -15.61
N LYS A 119 2.20 -10.37 -16.27
CA LYS A 119 2.97 -10.33 -17.51
C LYS A 119 2.21 -9.63 -18.64
N ALA A 120 0.91 -9.88 -18.76
CA ALA A 120 0.04 -9.25 -19.74
C ALA A 120 -0.09 -7.74 -19.51
N LEU A 121 -0.31 -7.31 -18.26
CA LEU A 121 -0.35 -5.91 -17.87
C LEU A 121 0.97 -5.20 -18.15
N SER A 122 2.10 -5.78 -17.73
CA SER A 122 3.41 -5.18 -17.96
C SER A 122 3.71 -5.05 -19.45
N LYS A 123 3.43 -6.10 -20.24
CA LYS A 123 3.63 -6.08 -21.69
C LYS A 123 2.73 -5.05 -22.38
N ALA A 124 1.48 -4.92 -21.94
CA ALA A 124 0.54 -3.90 -22.45
C ALA A 124 1.05 -2.46 -22.18
N LEU A 125 1.75 -2.25 -21.07
CA LEU A 125 2.36 -0.97 -20.69
C LEU A 125 3.76 -0.74 -21.30
N GLY A 126 4.31 -1.70 -22.04
CA GLY A 126 5.62 -1.60 -22.69
C GLY A 126 6.81 -2.04 -21.82
N PHE A 127 6.57 -2.76 -20.72
CA PHE A 127 7.60 -3.30 -19.84
C PHE A 127 7.66 -4.83 -19.92
N GLU A 128 8.86 -5.39 -19.87
CA GLU A 128 9.05 -6.83 -19.71
C GLU A 128 9.33 -7.18 -18.25
N VAL A 129 8.56 -8.12 -17.72
CA VAL A 129 8.76 -8.68 -16.38
C VAL A 129 9.38 -10.07 -16.54
N SER A 130 10.38 -10.36 -15.70
CA SER A 130 11.06 -11.66 -15.68
C SER A 130 10.06 -12.78 -15.38
N ASP A 131 10.32 -13.98 -15.90
CA ASP A 131 9.50 -15.16 -15.63
C ASP A 131 9.63 -15.63 -14.16
N ASP A 132 10.68 -15.19 -13.46
CA ASP A 132 10.94 -15.45 -12.04
C ASP A 132 10.10 -14.55 -11.11
N LEU A 133 8.77 -14.62 -11.23
CA LEU A 133 7.85 -13.91 -10.35
C LEU A 133 7.77 -14.59 -8.98
N SER A 134 8.05 -13.81 -7.92
CA SER A 134 7.93 -14.27 -6.54
C SER A 134 6.47 -14.33 -6.11
N VAL A 135 6.06 -15.50 -5.60
CA VAL A 135 4.77 -15.72 -4.95
C VAL A 135 5.05 -15.82 -3.45
N ILE A 136 4.55 -14.86 -2.67
CA ILE A 136 4.88 -14.69 -1.26
C ILE A 136 3.60 -14.75 -0.45
N ARG A 137 3.54 -15.54 0.63
CA ARG A 137 2.42 -15.45 1.56
C ARG A 137 2.51 -14.16 2.36
N LEU A 138 1.42 -13.40 2.40
CA LEU A 138 1.38 -12.14 3.13
C LEU A 138 1.65 -12.40 4.62
N GLY A 139 2.76 -11.86 5.14
CA GLY A 139 3.26 -12.13 6.50
C GLY A 139 4.49 -13.05 6.59
N GLU A 140 4.77 -13.83 5.55
CA GLU A 140 5.97 -14.68 5.42
C GLU A 140 6.96 -14.09 4.40
N GLU A 141 7.12 -12.76 4.39
CA GLU A 141 8.15 -12.15 3.54
C GLU A 141 9.54 -12.67 3.97
N PRO A 142 10.38 -13.13 3.02
CA PRO A 142 11.71 -13.59 3.36
C PRO A 142 12.46 -12.43 4.03
N LYS A 143 12.79 -12.62 5.32
CA LYS A 143 13.64 -11.68 6.06
C LYS A 143 14.88 -11.47 5.23
N LYS A 144 15.08 -10.25 4.71
CA LYS A 144 16.30 -9.87 3.99
C LYS A 144 17.48 -10.32 4.84
N GLN A 145 18.19 -11.36 4.40
CA GLN A 145 19.47 -11.72 5.00
C GLN A 145 20.32 -10.47 4.92
N ARG A 146 20.62 -9.92 6.09
CA ARG A 146 21.51 -8.78 6.27
C ARG A 146 22.84 -9.22 5.67
N GLY A 147 23.12 -8.81 4.43
CA GLY A 147 24.37 -9.13 3.77
C GLY A 147 25.50 -8.73 4.69
N LYS A 148 26.32 -9.71 5.12
CA LYS A 148 27.65 -9.41 5.62
C LYS A 148 28.31 -8.58 4.54
N LYS A 149 28.73 -7.35 4.87
CA LYS A 149 29.66 -6.57 4.04
C LYS A 149 30.85 -7.47 3.73
N SER A 150 30.87 -8.07 2.55
CA SER A 150 32.09 -8.60 1.97
C SER A 150 32.91 -7.40 1.56
N LYS A 151 33.87 -7.04 2.41
CA LYS A 151 34.98 -6.18 2.02
C LYS A 151 35.68 -6.92 0.87
N ALA A 152 35.62 -6.35 -0.32
CA ALA A 152 36.35 -6.83 -1.47
C ALA A 152 37.85 -6.71 -1.18
N GLU A 153 38.59 -7.81 -1.35
CA GLU A 153 40.01 -7.81 -1.66
C GLU A 153 40.37 -9.21 -2.19
N THR A 154 40.73 -9.28 -3.47
CA THR A 154 41.49 -10.39 -4.08
C THR A 154 42.60 -9.73 -4.92
N PRO A 155 43.76 -10.38 -5.20
CA PRO A 155 44.07 -11.82 -5.06
C PRO A 155 45.47 -12.21 -4.49
N ALA A 156 45.52 -13.44 -3.97
CA ALA A 156 46.60 -14.45 -3.83
C ALA A 156 48.11 -14.13 -3.96
N LYS A 157 48.92 -14.57 -2.95
CA LYS A 157 50.20 -15.34 -3.15
C LYS A 157 50.78 -16.01 -1.86
N VAL A 158 50.68 -17.35 -1.77
CA VAL A 158 51.74 -18.40 -1.53
C VAL A 158 52.88 -18.24 -0.47
N ILE A 159 52.79 -19.04 0.64
CA ILE A 159 53.78 -19.91 1.39
C ILE A 159 55.02 -19.26 2.14
N PRO A 160 55.69 -19.87 3.18
CA PRO A 160 55.36 -20.17 4.62
C PRO A 160 56.48 -19.69 5.63
N SER A 161 56.45 -20.25 6.88
CA SER A 161 57.49 -20.27 7.96
C SER A 161 57.23 -19.28 9.11
N GLU A 162 57.38 -19.55 10.42
CA GLU A 162 57.91 -20.68 11.22
C GLU A 162 57.47 -20.48 12.71
N VAL A 163 57.21 -21.59 13.42
CA VAL A 163 57.57 -21.92 14.84
C VAL A 163 56.97 -21.14 16.05
N PHE A 164 55.98 -21.78 16.71
CA PHE A 164 55.90 -22.30 18.12
C PHE A 164 56.72 -21.65 19.29
N PRO A 165 56.33 -21.79 20.60
CA PRO A 165 55.73 -23.02 21.16
C PRO A 165 54.71 -22.93 22.33
N THR A 166 54.03 -24.09 22.52
CA THR A 166 53.58 -24.84 23.73
C THR A 166 53.51 -24.13 25.09
N ASN A 167 52.70 -24.47 26.10
CA ASN A 167 52.04 -25.67 26.59
C ASN A 167 51.09 -25.15 27.71
N ASN A 168 49.87 -25.66 27.93
CA ASN A 168 49.62 -26.59 29.04
C ASN A 168 48.14 -27.00 29.03
N LYS A 169 47.92 -28.31 29.08
CA LYS A 169 46.63 -28.98 29.29
C LYS A 169 46.10 -28.73 30.70
N SER A 170 44.78 -28.72 30.86
CA SER A 170 44.09 -29.49 31.91
C SER A 170 42.62 -29.72 31.54
N THR A 171 42.29 -31.01 31.53
CA THR A 171 41.01 -31.72 31.40
C THR A 171 40.01 -31.39 32.52
N ILE A 172 38.70 -31.50 32.24
CA ILE A 172 37.55 -32.09 33.02
C ILE A 172 36.27 -31.67 32.24
N VAL A 173 35.59 -32.49 31.42
CA VAL A 173 34.74 -33.69 31.63
C VAL A 173 33.33 -33.39 32.19
N ILE A 174 32.35 -33.39 31.26
CA ILE A 174 30.96 -33.96 31.27
C ILE A 174 30.00 -33.39 32.36
N THR A 175 28.80 -32.88 32.08
CA THR A 175 27.59 -33.54 31.54
C THR A 175 26.51 -32.49 31.24
N GLU A 176 25.84 -32.52 30.08
CA GLU A 176 24.43 -32.12 30.00
C GLU A 176 23.64 -33.02 29.05
N GLN A 177 22.52 -33.49 29.61
CA GLN A 177 21.54 -34.42 29.08
C GLN A 177 20.34 -33.63 28.52
N THR A 178 19.94 -34.01 27.31
CA THR A 178 18.55 -34.27 26.86
C THR A 178 17.41 -33.26 27.12
N ASN A 179 16.92 -32.71 26.00
CA ASN A 179 15.56 -32.88 25.41
C ASN A 179 14.37 -32.01 25.91
N VAL A 180 13.68 -31.37 24.93
CA VAL A 180 12.23 -31.03 24.71
C VAL A 180 11.30 -30.71 25.91
N THR A 181 10.20 -29.95 25.86
CA THR A 181 9.42 -29.08 24.96
C THR A 181 8.11 -28.82 25.75
N ALA A 182 7.40 -27.71 25.46
CA ALA A 182 6.02 -27.37 25.90
C ALA A 182 5.89 -26.95 27.37
N SER A 183 5.14 -25.91 27.73
CA SER A 183 3.78 -25.60 27.29
C SER A 183 3.42 -24.12 27.46
N GLU A 184 2.32 -23.75 26.80
CA GLU A 184 1.60 -22.48 26.77
C GLU A 184 1.17 -21.90 28.12
N ASP A 185 0.74 -20.63 28.04
CA ASP A 185 -0.34 -20.01 28.80
C ASP A 185 -0.01 -19.48 30.20
N LEU A 186 0.10 -18.15 30.31
CA LEU A 186 -0.59 -17.39 31.34
C LEU A 186 -0.75 -15.92 30.88
N LEU A 187 -1.96 -15.58 30.44
CA LEU A 187 -2.48 -14.22 30.49
C LEU A 187 -2.67 -13.77 31.95
N THR A 188 -1.96 -12.74 32.40
CA THR A 188 -2.48 -11.80 33.41
C THR A 188 -2.01 -10.37 33.11
N PRO A 189 -2.84 -9.35 33.38
CA PRO A 189 -2.53 -7.94 33.14
C PRO A 189 -1.79 -7.37 34.36
N VAL A 190 -0.54 -6.94 34.20
CA VAL A 190 0.17 -6.20 35.25
C VAL A 190 -0.09 -4.71 35.03
N SER A 191 -1.12 -4.21 35.71
CA SER A 191 -1.26 -2.78 35.97
C SER A 191 -0.22 -2.32 36.99
N ASN A 192 0.41 -1.19 36.66
CA ASN A 192 1.05 -0.22 37.53
C ASN A 192 2.21 -0.70 38.43
N GLU A 193 3.45 -0.60 37.93
CA GLU A 193 4.64 -0.24 38.73
C GLU A 193 5.88 -0.13 37.82
N LEU A 194 6.04 0.95 37.04
CA LEU A 194 7.33 1.25 36.36
C LEU A 194 7.57 2.77 36.21
N GLU A 195 7.11 3.60 37.16
CA GLU A 195 7.38 5.05 37.13
C GLU A 195 8.76 5.45 37.70
N SER A 196 9.64 4.50 38.00
CA SER A 196 10.96 4.85 38.57
C SER A 196 12.11 3.96 38.07
N ASP A 197 12.09 3.56 36.81
CA ASP A 197 13.32 3.03 36.20
C ASP A 197 14.23 4.23 35.85
N PRO A 198 15.38 4.43 36.54
CA PRO A 198 16.29 5.53 36.23
C PRO A 198 16.83 5.43 34.80
N GLU A 199 16.81 4.25 34.18
CA GLU A 199 17.22 4.05 32.78
C GLU A 199 16.15 4.56 31.80
N TYR A 200 14.86 4.37 32.10
CA TYR A 200 13.76 4.96 31.34
C TYR A 200 13.84 6.48 31.34
N GLN A 201 14.02 7.11 32.51
CA GLN A 201 14.06 8.57 32.58
C GLN A 201 15.27 9.15 31.82
N LYS A 202 16.46 8.54 31.99
CA LYS A 202 17.67 8.97 31.26
C LYS A 202 17.52 8.84 29.75
N THR A 203 16.90 7.76 29.28
CA THR A 203 16.66 7.54 27.86
C THR A 203 15.63 8.54 27.33
N LEU A 204 14.52 8.76 28.05
CA LEU A 204 13.53 9.79 27.71
C LEU A 204 14.14 11.18 27.59
N ASP A 205 14.91 11.63 28.58
CA ASP A 205 15.53 12.96 28.56
C ASP A 205 16.49 13.12 27.37
N THR A 206 17.27 12.08 27.06
CA THR A 206 18.18 12.05 25.90
C THR A 206 17.41 12.15 24.58
N LEU A 207 16.30 11.42 24.45
CA LEU A 207 15.48 11.45 23.24
C LEU A 207 14.74 12.77 23.07
N LEU A 208 14.22 13.35 24.16
CA LEU A 208 13.59 14.68 24.15
C LEU A 208 14.59 15.77 23.75
N GLN A 209 15.83 15.68 24.25
CA GLN A 209 16.90 16.60 23.84
C GLN A 209 17.20 16.47 22.35
N ARG A 210 17.28 15.24 21.83
CA ARG A 210 17.48 14.99 20.40
C ARG A 210 16.34 15.52 19.53
N VAL A 211 15.08 15.42 19.98
CA VAL A 211 13.94 16.02 19.28
C VAL A 211 14.11 17.54 19.20
N LYS A 212 14.48 18.21 20.30
CA LYS A 212 14.69 19.66 20.32
C LYS A 212 15.82 20.12 19.38
N GLU A 213 16.91 19.35 19.31
CA GLU A 213 18.08 19.67 18.48
C GLU A 213 17.89 19.34 16.98
N SER A 214 16.84 18.58 16.65
CA SER A 214 16.57 18.18 15.27
C SER A 214 16.12 19.36 14.41
N LYS A 215 16.65 19.43 13.18
CA LYS A 215 16.38 20.51 12.22
C LYS A 215 15.51 20.06 11.05
N THR A 216 15.32 18.75 10.90
CA THR A 216 14.51 18.20 9.82
C THR A 216 13.42 17.27 10.36
N PRO A 217 12.26 17.16 9.68
CA PRO A 217 11.22 16.21 10.05
C PRO A 217 11.72 14.75 10.10
N ALA A 218 12.69 14.40 9.24
CA ALA A 218 13.27 13.07 9.22
C ALA A 218 14.11 12.75 10.47
N GLU A 219 14.86 13.72 11.00
CA GLU A 219 15.62 13.59 12.24
C GLU A 219 14.70 13.46 13.46
N VAL A 220 13.63 14.26 13.49
CA VAL A 220 12.60 14.19 14.54
C VAL A 220 11.95 12.80 14.56
N ASN A 221 11.57 12.24 13.40
CA ASN A 221 10.96 10.91 13.30
C ASN A 221 11.95 9.75 13.53
N ALA A 222 13.26 9.98 13.45
CA ALA A 222 14.26 8.93 13.70
C ALA A 222 14.27 8.46 15.17
N VAL A 223 13.74 9.28 16.09
CA VAL A 223 13.72 9.03 17.53
C VAL A 223 12.89 7.80 17.90
N TYR A 224 11.83 7.48 17.14
CA TYR A 224 11.01 6.29 17.34
C TYR A 224 11.74 4.96 17.16
N ARG A 225 12.91 4.96 16.52
CA ARG A 225 13.73 3.73 16.39
C ARG A 225 14.23 3.23 17.74
N TYR A 226 14.36 4.11 18.72
CA TYR A 226 14.90 3.82 20.05
C TYR A 226 13.81 3.45 21.07
N THR A 227 12.52 3.60 20.73
CA THR A 227 11.39 3.36 21.65
C THR A 227 10.55 2.14 21.28
N ARG A 228 11.13 1.17 20.55
CA ARG A 228 10.42 -0.04 20.10
C ARG A 228 9.93 -0.95 21.24
N THR A 229 10.59 -0.89 22.39
CA THR A 229 10.28 -1.72 23.58
C THR A 229 9.45 -0.97 24.61
N TRP A 230 9.09 0.29 24.35
CA TRP A 230 8.35 1.13 25.27
C TRP A 230 6.85 0.83 25.21
N SER A 231 6.18 0.96 26.35
CA SER A 231 4.71 0.91 26.41
C SER A 231 4.09 2.22 25.89
N ASP A 232 2.79 2.18 25.56
CA ASP A 232 2.06 3.36 25.05
C ASP A 232 2.13 4.55 26.02
N LYS A 233 2.01 4.30 27.33
CA LYS A 233 2.13 5.34 28.37
C LYS A 233 3.52 5.95 28.42
N GLN A 234 4.57 5.14 28.23
CA GLN A 234 5.95 5.60 28.23
C GLN A 234 6.30 6.42 26.98
N MET A 235 5.59 6.19 25.86
CA MET A 235 5.80 6.89 24.59
C MET A 235 5.09 8.25 24.52
N GLU A 236 4.01 8.45 25.29
CA GLU A 236 3.21 9.67 25.31
C GLU A 236 4.01 10.99 25.43
N PRO A 237 4.97 11.15 26.39
CA PRO A 237 5.73 12.40 26.52
C PRO A 237 6.60 12.68 25.29
N LEU A 238 7.17 11.64 24.69
CA LEU A 238 7.98 11.74 23.49
C LEU A 238 7.12 12.10 22.27
N LEU A 239 5.97 11.45 22.09
CA LEU A 239 5.04 11.72 21.00
C LEU A 239 4.59 13.18 21.00
N LYS A 240 4.24 13.72 22.17
CA LYS A 240 3.84 15.13 22.32
C LYS A 240 4.97 16.09 21.95
N ALA A 241 6.21 15.79 22.35
CA ALA A 241 7.38 16.62 22.00
C ALA A 241 7.71 16.56 20.50
N THR A 242 7.64 15.38 19.89
CA THR A 242 7.86 15.18 18.45
C THR A 242 6.84 15.96 17.63
N HIS A 243 5.54 15.84 17.95
CA HIS A 243 4.50 16.60 17.27
C HIS A 243 4.72 18.10 17.36
N LYS A 244 5.02 18.60 18.57
CA LYS A 244 5.32 20.03 18.78
C LYS A 244 6.47 20.50 17.89
N ARG A 245 7.58 19.76 17.85
CA ARG A 245 8.75 20.14 17.03
C ARG A 245 8.46 20.05 15.53
N LEU A 246 7.68 19.07 15.08
CA LEU A 246 7.27 18.98 13.68
C LEU A 246 6.40 20.16 13.26
N THR A 247 5.52 20.64 14.14
CA THR A 247 4.76 21.87 13.92
C THR A 247 5.69 23.09 13.83
N GLU A 248 6.62 23.25 14.77
CA GLU A 248 7.61 24.34 14.73
C GLU A 248 8.45 24.31 13.43
N LEU A 249 8.90 23.14 12.98
CA LEU A 249 9.64 22.99 11.72
C LEU A 249 8.79 23.25 10.47
N ALA A 250 7.48 23.05 10.54
CA ALA A 250 6.56 23.40 9.47
C ALA A 250 6.36 24.92 9.40
N ASP A 251 6.28 25.58 10.56
CA ASP A 251 6.14 27.04 10.67
C ASP A 251 7.46 27.80 10.40
N GLU A 252 8.62 27.16 10.63
CA GLU A 252 9.97 27.70 10.36
C GLU A 252 10.36 27.67 8.87
N LYS A 253 9.61 27.00 7.98
CA LYS A 253 9.82 27.18 6.53
C LYS A 253 9.45 28.61 6.13
N PRO A 254 10.29 29.32 5.34
CA PRO A 254 9.92 30.63 4.87
C PRO A 254 8.59 30.56 4.12
N VAL A 255 7.66 31.40 4.58
CA VAL A 255 6.45 31.79 3.85
C VAL A 255 6.91 32.44 2.55
N GLU A 256 7.10 31.65 1.50
CA GLU A 256 7.09 32.02 0.07
C GLU A 256 7.59 30.85 -0.77
N SER A 257 6.77 30.34 -1.70
CA SER A 257 7.27 29.80 -2.98
C SER A 257 6.19 29.46 -4.01
N GLU A 258 4.91 29.72 -3.77
CA GLU A 258 3.94 29.77 -4.86
C GLU A 258 3.06 31.01 -4.68
N PRO A 259 3.02 31.93 -5.66
CA PRO A 259 2.01 32.96 -5.64
C PRO A 259 0.64 32.25 -5.59
N PRO A 260 -0.33 32.79 -4.83
CA PRO A 260 -1.65 32.18 -4.70
C PRO A 260 -2.21 31.84 -6.08
N SER A 261 -2.96 30.74 -6.19
CA SER A 261 -3.55 30.32 -7.46
C SER A 261 -4.21 31.50 -8.19
N LEU A 262 -4.12 31.55 -9.52
CA LEU A 262 -4.71 32.61 -10.34
C LEU A 262 -6.19 32.86 -9.99
N MET A 263 -6.93 31.80 -9.64
CA MET A 263 -8.30 31.91 -9.13
C MET A 263 -8.41 32.73 -7.84
N VAL A 264 -7.49 32.51 -6.89
CA VAL A 264 -7.44 33.24 -5.62
C VAL A 264 -7.04 34.69 -5.88
N GLN A 265 -6.08 34.94 -6.77
CA GLN A 265 -5.69 36.29 -7.15
C GLN A 265 -6.86 37.08 -7.75
N ILE A 266 -7.67 36.45 -8.60
CA ILE A 266 -8.89 37.04 -9.17
C ILE A 266 -9.90 37.35 -8.06
N GLN A 267 -10.11 36.44 -7.11
CA GLN A 267 -11.07 36.65 -6.01
C GLN A 267 -10.64 37.75 -5.03
N THR A 268 -9.33 37.94 -4.84
CA THR A 268 -8.79 38.94 -3.92
C THR A 268 -8.33 40.22 -4.62
N ALA A 269 -8.63 40.39 -5.93
CA ALA A 269 -8.20 41.56 -6.69
C ALA A 269 -8.74 42.85 -6.03
N PRO A 270 -7.87 43.81 -5.66
CA PRO A 270 -8.28 45.00 -4.92
C PRO A 270 -9.07 46.01 -5.75
N ASP A 271 -8.83 46.09 -7.06
CA ASP A 271 -9.41 47.10 -7.95
C ASP A 271 -9.62 46.56 -9.37
N LEU A 272 -10.34 47.32 -10.19
CA LEU A 272 -10.65 46.91 -11.56
C LEU A 272 -9.38 46.78 -12.42
N THR A 273 -8.38 47.62 -12.18
CA THR A 273 -7.12 47.62 -12.93
C THR A 273 -6.33 46.33 -12.71
N THR A 274 -6.22 45.86 -11.46
CA THR A 274 -5.55 44.57 -11.17
C THR A 274 -6.35 43.39 -11.72
N LEU A 275 -7.69 43.47 -11.68
CA LEU A 275 -8.54 42.44 -12.26
C LEU A 275 -8.39 42.33 -13.79
N ASP A 276 -8.28 43.46 -14.50
CA ASP A 276 -8.06 43.50 -15.95
C ASP A 276 -6.70 42.89 -16.34
N ALA A 277 -5.64 43.11 -15.55
CA ALA A 277 -4.35 42.46 -15.77
C ALA A 277 -4.44 40.93 -15.61
N LEU A 278 -5.17 40.45 -14.60
CA LEU A 278 -5.39 39.02 -14.38
C LEU A 278 -6.25 38.39 -15.49
N GLU A 279 -7.16 39.14 -16.11
CA GLU A 279 -7.97 38.67 -17.25
C GLU A 279 -7.09 38.35 -18.47
N ILE A 280 -6.01 39.10 -18.68
CA ILE A 280 -5.00 38.81 -19.72
C ILE A 280 -4.30 37.47 -19.42
N ASP A 281 -3.93 37.22 -18.17
CA ASP A 281 -3.30 35.97 -17.75
C ASP A 281 -4.26 34.77 -17.85
N VAL A 282 -5.55 34.99 -17.63
CA VAL A 282 -6.61 33.99 -17.88
C VAL A 282 -6.66 33.64 -19.36
N ALA A 283 -6.65 34.64 -20.26
CA ALA A 283 -6.69 34.41 -21.71
C ALA A 283 -5.45 33.66 -22.24
N ALA A 284 -4.32 33.71 -21.53
CA ALA A 284 -3.12 32.93 -21.84
C ALA A 284 -3.20 31.46 -21.37
N ARG A 285 -4.25 31.07 -20.62
CA ARG A 285 -4.42 29.71 -20.08
C ARG A 285 -5.11 28.76 -21.06
N ASP A 286 -5.18 27.48 -20.70
CA ASP A 286 -5.86 26.46 -21.51
C ASP A 286 -7.38 26.75 -21.66
N PRO A 287 -7.98 26.59 -22.87
CA PRO A 287 -9.40 26.86 -23.11
C PRO A 287 -10.36 26.14 -22.16
N GLN A 288 -10.01 24.96 -21.67
CA GLN A 288 -10.83 24.19 -20.74
C GLN A 288 -10.90 24.84 -19.35
N ILE A 289 -9.85 25.57 -18.95
CA ILE A 289 -9.75 26.25 -17.64
C ILE A 289 -10.19 27.72 -17.73
N GLN A 290 -10.05 28.35 -18.91
CA GLN A 290 -10.45 29.74 -19.17
C GLN A 290 -11.90 30.03 -18.78
N SER A 291 -12.85 29.17 -19.20
CA SER A 291 -14.29 29.36 -18.91
C SER A 291 -14.56 29.53 -17.41
N ARG A 292 -13.96 28.66 -16.60
CA ARG A 292 -14.12 28.67 -15.14
C ARG A 292 -13.46 29.88 -14.48
N LEU A 293 -12.29 30.31 -14.96
CA LEU A 293 -11.61 31.51 -14.43
C LEU A 293 -12.35 32.79 -14.80
N MET A 294 -12.92 32.86 -16.02
CA MET A 294 -13.73 33.99 -16.45
C MET A 294 -15.00 34.18 -15.62
N ASP A 295 -15.59 33.09 -15.10
CA ASP A 295 -16.73 33.20 -14.17
C ASP A 295 -16.33 33.88 -12.86
N PHE A 296 -15.12 33.62 -12.35
CA PHE A 296 -14.59 34.34 -11.18
C PHE A 296 -14.27 35.80 -11.48
N VAL A 297 -13.75 36.11 -12.68
CA VAL A 297 -13.49 37.50 -13.12
C VAL A 297 -14.80 38.29 -13.16
N LYS A 298 -15.86 37.74 -13.78
CA LYS A 298 -17.18 38.38 -13.84
C LYS A 298 -17.75 38.63 -12.44
N LYS A 299 -17.63 37.65 -11.56
CA LYS A 299 -18.11 37.77 -10.17
C LYS A 299 -17.34 38.88 -9.43
N ARG A 300 -16.01 38.91 -9.53
CA ARG A 300 -15.21 39.93 -8.85
C ARG A 300 -15.45 41.32 -9.43
N ARG A 301 -15.58 41.45 -10.75
CA ARG A 301 -15.89 42.71 -11.42
C ARG A 301 -17.19 43.31 -10.89
N PHE A 302 -18.22 42.49 -10.75
CA PHE A 302 -19.50 42.89 -10.16
C PHE A 302 -19.35 43.31 -8.68
N GLU A 303 -18.55 42.59 -7.88
CA GLU A 303 -18.29 42.98 -6.48
C GLU A 303 -17.59 44.34 -6.39
N LEU A 304 -16.59 44.60 -7.24
CA LEU A 304 -15.84 45.85 -7.26
C LEU A 304 -16.69 47.04 -7.76
N GLU A 305 -17.52 46.82 -8.77
CA GLU A 305 -18.42 47.85 -9.32
C GLU A 305 -19.52 48.25 -8.32
N ASN A 306 -20.08 47.28 -7.59
CA ASN A 306 -21.06 47.55 -6.54
C ASN A 306 -20.41 48.10 -5.25
N ALA A 307 -19.16 47.77 -4.97
CA ALA A 307 -18.42 48.35 -3.85
C ALA A 307 -18.08 49.83 -4.11
N ALA A 308 -17.72 50.19 -5.34
CA ALA A 308 -17.49 51.58 -5.75
C ALA A 308 -18.78 52.43 -5.72
N SER A 309 -19.94 51.80 -5.85
CA SER A 309 -21.26 52.46 -5.79
C SER A 309 -21.71 52.85 -4.37
N ASN A 310 -20.97 52.45 -3.33
CA ASN A 310 -21.30 52.69 -1.92
C ASN A 310 -20.36 53.70 -1.22
N GLU A 311 -19.54 54.45 -1.95
CA GLU A 311 -18.84 55.60 -1.34
C GLU A 311 -19.86 56.70 -1.00
N PRO A 312 -19.99 57.11 0.28
CA PRO A 312 -20.85 58.22 0.64
C PRO A 312 -20.24 59.51 0.09
N ASP A 313 -21.04 60.18 -0.72
CA ASP A 313 -20.82 61.49 -1.34
C ASP A 313 -20.59 62.58 -0.24
N TYR A 314 -19.40 62.62 0.32
CA TYR A 314 -18.94 63.67 1.22
C TYR A 314 -17.69 64.31 0.65
N LEU A 315 -17.78 65.01 -0.50
CA LEU A 315 -16.74 65.97 -0.91
C LEU A 315 -17.19 66.83 -2.10
N LEU A 316 -18.32 67.53 -1.99
CA LEU A 316 -18.60 68.72 -2.81
C LEU A 316 -19.31 69.79 -1.97
N GLU A 317 -18.55 70.54 -1.18
CA GLU A 317 -18.85 71.96 -0.96
C GLU A 317 -17.67 72.78 -1.49
N GLU A 318 -18.00 73.61 -2.48
CA GLU A 318 -17.12 74.39 -3.35
C GLU A 318 -16.44 75.59 -2.65
N PRO A 319 -15.39 76.17 -3.27
CA PRO A 319 -14.78 77.41 -2.81
C PRO A 319 -15.62 78.66 -3.16
N PHE A 320 -15.40 79.70 -2.36
CA PHE A 320 -15.82 81.12 -2.43
C PHE A 320 -16.95 81.56 -1.50
#